data_AF-L1K270-F1
#
_entry.id   AF-L1K270-F1
#
_cell.length_a   1.000
_cell.length_b   1.000
_cell.length_c   1.000
_cell.angle_alpha   90.00
_cell.angle_beta   90.00
_cell.angle_gamma   90.00
#
_symmetry.space_group_name_H-M   'P 1'
#
loop_
_entity.id
_entity.type
_entity.pdbx_description
1 polymer ?
#
loop_
_entity_poly.entity_id
_entity_poly.type
_entity_poly.pdbx_seq_one_letter_code
_entity_poly.pdbx_strand_id
1 'polypeptide(L)'
;MFPRSATSQEEQILEMALVQAKRDEYVTKLNERISMLKENVAESRRVQDLLCKERDHLREQNEILRKEAATLHRVEKFESKFREGINIEYLKNVLIKYVETQDHEGLIPVFYSVLEFNAEERRRLENVRVKMSSPWSKLSRGKLF
;
A
#
# COMPACT_ATOMS: atom_id res chain seq x y z
N MET A 1 32.89 -5.13 86.08
CA MET A 1 32.03 -6.27 85.73
C MET A 1 30.96 -5.79 84.73
N PHE A 2 31.35 -5.59 83.46
CA PHE A 2 30.53 -5.54 82.24
C PHE A 2 31.53 -5.77 81.09
N PRO A 3 31.27 -6.71 80.15
CA PRO A 3 30.71 -6.29 78.86
C PRO A 3 29.91 -7.40 78.15
N ARG A 4 29.05 -8.16 78.84
CA ARG A 4 28.19 -9.16 78.15
C ARG A 4 27.17 -8.55 77.19
N SER A 5 26.81 -7.27 77.36
CA SER A 5 25.91 -6.55 76.46
C SER A 5 26.58 -6.11 75.17
N ALA A 6 27.87 -5.75 75.21
CA ALA A 6 28.61 -5.29 74.04
C ALA A 6 28.87 -6.42 73.05
N THR A 7 29.27 -7.61 73.54
CA THR A 7 29.46 -8.80 72.70
C THR A 7 28.15 -9.31 72.08
N SER A 8 27.04 -9.26 72.82
CA SER A 8 25.71 -9.62 72.28
C SER A 8 25.23 -8.66 71.19
N GLN A 9 25.59 -7.38 71.28
CA GLN A 9 25.22 -6.37 70.29
C GLN A 9 26.05 -6.51 69.01
N GLU A 10 27.35 -6.85 69.13
CA GLU A 10 28.21 -7.17 67.99
C GLU A 10 27.74 -8.42 67.22
N GLU A 11 27.33 -9.47 67.92
CA GLU A 11 26.75 -10.67 67.28
C GLU A 11 25.47 -10.34 66.48
N GLN A 12 24.58 -9.51 67.04
CA GLN A 12 23.38 -9.05 66.33
C GLN A 12 23.72 -8.21 65.09
N ILE A 13 24.70 -7.31 65.20
CA ILE A 13 25.14 -6.49 64.06
C ILE A 13 25.70 -7.38 62.94
N LEU A 14 26.50 -8.40 63.30
CA LEU A 14 27.06 -9.34 62.34
C LEU A 14 25.96 -10.16 61.66
N GLU A 15 24.99 -10.67 62.42
CA GLU A 15 23.85 -11.41 61.89
C GLU A 15 23.01 -10.56 60.93
N MET A 16 22.71 -9.31 61.32
CA MET A 16 22.01 -8.36 60.46
C MET A 16 22.78 -8.07 59.17
N ALA A 17 24.09 -7.87 59.25
CA ALA A 17 24.94 -7.61 58.08
C ALA A 17 24.94 -8.81 57.11
N LEU A 18 24.96 -10.04 57.63
CA LEU A 18 24.88 -11.26 56.80
C LEU A 18 23.52 -11.40 56.11
N VAL A 19 22.43 -11.13 56.82
CA VAL A 19 21.08 -11.13 56.25
C VAL A 19 20.96 -10.06 55.16
N GLN A 20 21.51 -8.88 55.40
CA GLN A 20 21.49 -7.78 54.46
C GLN A 20 22.33 -8.09 53.20
N ALA A 21 23.52 -8.67 53.35
CA ALA A 21 24.35 -9.09 52.24
C ALA A 21 23.65 -10.13 51.34
N LYS A 22 22.96 -11.13 51.93
CA LYS A 22 22.19 -12.13 51.17
C LYS A 22 21.02 -11.50 50.42
N ARG A 23 20.32 -10.54 51.05
CA ARG A 23 19.23 -9.81 50.41
C ARG A 23 19.75 -9.01 49.23
N ASP A 24 20.86 -8.30 49.40
CA ASP A 24 21.45 -7.48 48.35
C ASP A 24 21.92 -8.35 47.18
N GLU A 25 22.53 -9.51 47.44
CA GLU A 25 22.89 -10.49 46.39
C GLU A 25 21.66 -11.03 45.63
N TYR A 26 20.54 -11.25 46.33
CA TYR A 26 19.31 -11.68 45.67
C TYR A 26 18.72 -10.57 44.79
N VAL A 27 18.75 -9.32 45.27
CA VAL A 27 18.29 -8.15 44.53
C VAL A 27 19.15 -7.90 43.29
N THR A 28 20.48 -8.05 43.38
CA THR A 28 21.36 -7.91 42.21
C THR A 28 21.05 -8.96 41.14
N LYS A 29 20.90 -10.24 41.53
CA LYS A 29 20.51 -11.32 40.61
C LYS A 29 19.17 -11.06 39.93
N LEU A 30 18.18 -10.55 40.67
CA LEU A 30 16.88 -10.17 40.09
C LEU A 30 17.01 -9.01 39.11
N ASN A 31 17.80 -7.98 39.45
CA ASN A 31 18.02 -6.83 38.57
C ASN A 31 18.75 -7.23 37.28
N GLU A 32 19.75 -8.10 37.36
CA GLU A 32 20.40 -8.69 36.18
C GLU A 32 19.38 -9.44 35.31
N ARG A 33 18.52 -10.26 35.94
CA ARG A 33 17.49 -10.99 35.22
C ARG A 33 16.47 -10.06 34.55
N ILE A 34 16.04 -9.02 35.24
CA ILE A 34 15.15 -7.99 34.70
C ILE A 34 15.82 -7.27 33.52
N SER A 35 17.11 -6.95 33.63
CA SER A 35 17.86 -6.30 32.55
C SER A 35 17.90 -7.18 31.30
N MET A 36 18.25 -8.46 31.44
CA MET A 36 18.24 -9.41 30.31
C MET A 36 16.85 -9.53 29.67
N LEU A 37 15.79 -9.60 30.48
CA LEU A 37 14.42 -9.68 29.95
C LEU A 37 14.02 -8.41 29.21
N LYS A 38 14.40 -7.24 29.71
CA LYS A 38 14.14 -5.96 29.03
C LYS A 38 14.82 -5.89 27.67
N GLU A 39 16.07 -6.34 27.58
CA GLU A 39 16.81 -6.41 26.33
C GLU A 39 16.14 -7.35 25.32
N ASN A 40 15.75 -8.55 25.75
CA ASN A 40 15.03 -9.50 24.90
C ASN A 40 13.69 -8.93 24.37
N VAL A 41 12.95 -8.20 25.22
CA VAL A 41 11.71 -7.53 24.80
C VAL A 41 12.01 -6.41 23.80
N ALA A 42 13.08 -5.62 24.01
CA ALA A 42 13.48 -4.58 23.08
C ALA A 42 13.86 -5.17 21.72
N GLU A 43 14.61 -6.26 21.70
CA GLU A 43 15.00 -6.93 20.46
C GLU A 43 13.80 -7.55 19.74
N SER A 44 12.90 -8.20 20.47
CA SER A 44 11.65 -8.72 19.89
C SER A 44 10.81 -7.63 19.23
N ARG A 45 10.76 -6.44 19.84
CA ARG A 45 10.05 -5.29 19.24
C ARG A 45 10.73 -4.81 17.95
N ARG A 46 12.06 -4.73 17.92
CA ARG A 46 12.80 -4.37 16.69
C ARG A 46 12.50 -5.33 15.56
N VAL A 47 12.51 -6.64 15.85
CA VAL A 47 12.16 -7.68 14.87
C VAL A 47 10.71 -7.51 14.39
N GLN A 48 9.77 -7.28 15.31
CA GLN A 48 8.37 -7.05 14.96
C GLN A 48 8.18 -5.84 14.03
N ASP A 49 8.90 -4.74 14.28
CA ASP A 49 8.85 -3.54 13.45
C ASP A 49 9.40 -3.79 12.04
N LEU A 50 10.49 -4.56 11.92
CA LEU A 50 11.05 -4.96 10.63
C LEU A 50 10.07 -5.83 9.84
N LEU A 51 9.45 -6.82 10.47
CA LEU A 51 8.45 -7.68 9.84
C LEU A 51 7.22 -6.89 9.37
N CYS A 52 6.80 -5.88 10.14
CA CYS A 52 5.70 -5.01 9.74
C CYS A 52 6.04 -4.20 8.48
N LYS A 53 7.26 -3.67 8.37
CA LYS A 53 7.73 -2.97 7.16
C LYS A 53 7.79 -3.90 5.95
N GLU A 54 8.31 -5.11 6.12
CA GLU A 54 8.38 -6.11 5.06
C GLU A 54 6.98 -6.51 4.57
N ARG A 55 6.05 -6.77 5.49
CA ARG A 55 4.64 -7.04 5.17
C ARG A 55 4.03 -5.91 4.35
N ASP A 56 4.25 -4.65 4.76
CA ASP A 56 3.68 -3.50 4.06
C ASP A 56 4.26 -3.35 2.66
N HIS A 57 5.57 -3.58 2.49
CA HIS A 57 6.22 -3.61 1.19
C HIS A 57 5.65 -4.71 0.28
N LEU A 58 5.51 -5.94 0.80
CA LEU A 58 4.92 -7.05 0.05
C LEU A 58 3.47 -6.78 -0.34
N ARG A 59 2.71 -6.11 0.53
CA ARG A 59 1.33 -5.71 0.24
C ARG A 59 1.27 -4.70 -0.90
N GLU A 60 2.14 -3.71 -0.90
CA GLU A 60 2.24 -2.73 -1.99
C GLU A 60 2.59 -3.41 -3.33
N GLN A 61 3.59 -4.30 -3.33
CA GLN A 61 3.96 -5.07 -4.52
C GLN A 61 2.79 -5.92 -5.04
N ASN A 62 2.05 -6.57 -4.14
CA ASN A 62 0.86 -7.35 -4.52
C ASN A 62 -0.22 -6.50 -5.18
N GLU A 63 -0.45 -5.29 -4.70
CA GLU A 63 -1.42 -4.37 -5.30
C GLU A 63 -0.99 -3.92 -6.71
N ILE A 64 0.31 -3.72 -6.93
CA ILE A 64 0.85 -3.43 -8.28
C ILE A 64 0.62 -4.62 -9.21
N LEU A 65 1.00 -5.83 -8.78
CA LEU A 65 0.84 -7.04 -9.58
C LEU A 65 -0.63 -7.33 -9.89
N ARG A 66 -1.55 -7.07 -8.94
CA ARG A 66 -3.00 -7.21 -9.17
C ARG A 66 -3.49 -6.25 -10.25
N LYS A 67 -3.04 -5.00 -10.23
CA LYS A 67 -3.39 -4.03 -11.28
C LYS A 67 -2.86 -4.48 -12.64
N GLU A 68 -1.62 -4.94 -12.70
CA GLU A 68 -1.01 -5.42 -13.94
C GLU A 68 -1.75 -6.66 -14.48
N ALA A 69 -2.04 -7.65 -13.63
CA ALA A 69 -2.81 -8.82 -14.02
C ALA A 69 -4.21 -8.45 -14.55
N ALA A 70 -4.88 -7.48 -13.91
CA ALA A 70 -6.16 -6.98 -14.40
C ALA A 70 -6.05 -6.29 -15.77
N THR A 71 -4.95 -5.56 -16.02
CA THR A 71 -4.70 -4.97 -17.35
C THR A 71 -4.42 -6.02 -18.41
N LEU A 72 -3.58 -7.01 -18.11
CA LEU A 72 -3.26 -8.11 -19.02
C LEU A 72 -4.51 -8.92 -19.37
N HIS A 73 -5.34 -9.24 -18.38
CA HIS A 73 -6.59 -9.95 -18.61
C HIS A 73 -7.57 -9.15 -19.50
N ARG A 74 -7.60 -7.82 -19.39
CA ARG A 74 -8.40 -6.97 -20.30
C ARG A 74 -7.86 -7.04 -21.73
N VAL A 75 -6.54 -6.94 -21.90
CA VAL A 75 -5.89 -7.01 -23.21
C VAL A 75 -6.12 -8.39 -23.85
N GLU A 76 -5.93 -9.48 -23.12
CA GLU A 76 -6.13 -10.83 -23.62
C GLU A 76 -7.59 -11.05 -24.08
N LYS A 77 -8.56 -10.61 -23.27
CA LYS A 77 -9.99 -10.67 -23.62
C LYS A 77 -10.30 -9.85 -24.87
N PHE A 78 -9.71 -8.66 -24.99
CA PHE A 78 -9.82 -7.82 -26.17
C PHE A 78 -9.22 -8.54 -27.38
N GLU A 79 -7.99 -9.01 -27.31
CA GLU A 79 -7.35 -9.72 -28.42
C GLU A 79 -8.12 -10.97 -28.85
N SER A 80 -8.66 -11.76 -27.91
CA SER A 80 -9.50 -12.93 -28.24
C SER A 80 -10.71 -12.52 -29.09
N LYS A 81 -11.43 -11.46 -28.68
CA LYS A 81 -12.58 -10.94 -29.42
C LYS A 81 -12.23 -10.41 -30.81
N PHE A 82 -11.01 -9.91 -31.00
CA PHE A 82 -10.53 -9.41 -32.29
C PHE A 82 -10.03 -10.55 -33.19
N ARG A 83 -9.41 -11.59 -32.61
CA ARG A 83 -9.01 -12.82 -33.32
C ARG A 83 -10.20 -13.61 -33.86
N GLU A 84 -11.36 -13.50 -33.22
CA GLU A 84 -12.63 -14.07 -33.70
C GLU A 84 -13.26 -13.32 -34.89
N GLY A 85 -12.69 -12.20 -35.35
CA GLY A 85 -13.06 -11.48 -36.58
C GLY A 85 -14.39 -10.71 -36.53
N ILE A 86 -15.37 -11.17 -35.75
CA ILE A 86 -16.75 -10.66 -35.70
C ILE A 86 -16.82 -9.20 -35.20
N ASN A 87 -15.93 -8.79 -34.28
CA ASN A 87 -15.94 -7.41 -33.76
C ASN A 87 -15.30 -6.38 -34.69
N ILE A 88 -14.39 -6.79 -35.58
CA ILE A 88 -13.61 -5.82 -36.38
C ILE A 88 -14.40 -5.28 -37.57
N GLU A 89 -15.26 -6.10 -38.19
CA GLU A 89 -16.19 -5.63 -39.23
C GLU A 89 -17.25 -4.70 -38.67
N TYR A 90 -17.80 -5.03 -37.50
CA TYR A 90 -18.73 -4.15 -36.81
C TYR A 90 -18.09 -2.80 -36.49
N LEU A 91 -16.86 -2.81 -35.94
CA LEU A 91 -16.13 -1.58 -35.62
C LEU A 91 -15.82 -0.74 -36.88
N LYS A 92 -15.48 -1.36 -38.02
CA LYS A 92 -15.30 -0.66 -39.29
C LYS A 92 -16.59 0.05 -39.73
N ASN A 93 -17.73 -0.62 -39.63
CA ASN A 93 -19.02 -0.03 -40.02
C ASN A 93 -19.42 1.12 -39.10
N VAL A 94 -19.19 0.99 -37.79
CA VAL A 94 -19.41 2.08 -36.82
C VAL A 94 -18.50 3.27 -37.13
N LEU A 95 -17.24 3.03 -37.50
CA LEU A 95 -16.30 4.09 -37.90
C LEU A 95 -16.72 4.79 -39.19
N ILE A 96 -17.10 4.03 -40.23
CA ILE A 96 -17.61 4.58 -41.49
C ILE A 96 -18.83 5.48 -41.20
N LYS A 97 -19.80 4.95 -40.45
CA LYS A 97 -21.01 5.70 -40.09
C LYS A 97 -20.71 6.95 -39.26
N TYR A 98 -19.72 6.88 -38.38
CA TYR A 98 -19.27 8.04 -37.60
C TYR A 98 -18.67 9.13 -38.47
N VAL A 99 -17.87 8.77 -39.48
CA VAL A 99 -17.30 9.73 -40.42
C VAL A 99 -18.38 10.34 -41.34
N GLU A 100 -19.33 9.53 -41.81
CA GLU A 100 -20.41 9.96 -42.69
C GLU A 100 -21.40 10.90 -42.00
N THR A 101 -21.78 10.59 -40.76
CA THR A 101 -22.86 11.29 -40.05
C THR A 101 -22.37 12.35 -39.07
N GLN A 102 -21.11 12.27 -38.63
CA GLN A 102 -20.58 13.02 -37.50
C GLN A 102 -21.46 12.94 -36.23
N ASP A 103 -22.22 11.84 -36.09
CA ASP A 103 -23.08 11.61 -34.92
C ASP A 103 -22.25 11.22 -33.70
N HIS A 104 -21.80 12.23 -32.97
CA HIS A 104 -21.05 12.07 -31.73
C HIS A 104 -21.90 11.54 -30.57
N GLU A 105 -23.20 11.84 -30.54
CA GLU A 105 -24.06 11.52 -29.41
C GLU A 105 -24.46 10.04 -29.43
N GLY A 106 -24.75 9.49 -30.62
CA GLY A 106 -25.15 8.10 -30.78
C GLY A 106 -23.99 7.11 -30.86
N LEU A 107 -22.90 7.44 -31.56
CA LEU A 107 -21.85 6.48 -31.89
C LEU A 107 -20.68 6.44 -30.91
N ILE A 108 -20.41 7.50 -30.15
CA ILE A 108 -19.37 7.48 -29.09
C ILE A 108 -19.69 6.43 -28.01
N PRO A 109 -20.93 6.31 -27.49
CA PRO A 109 -21.29 5.23 -26.57
C PRO A 109 -21.07 3.83 -27.15
N VAL A 110 -21.27 3.66 -28.47
CA VAL A 110 -21.00 2.39 -29.16
C VAL A 110 -19.51 2.09 -29.14
N PHE A 111 -18.64 3.07 -29.43
CA PHE A 111 -17.19 2.90 -29.29
C PHE A 111 -16.78 2.53 -27.86
N TYR A 112 -17.38 3.16 -26.84
CA TYR A 112 -17.11 2.80 -25.44
C TYR A 112 -17.46 1.34 -25.12
N SER A 113 -18.52 0.82 -25.73
CA SER A 113 -18.97 -0.55 -25.52
C SER A 113 -18.11 -1.56 -26.28
N VAL A 114 -17.81 -1.30 -27.55
CA VAL A 114 -17.06 -2.23 -28.43
C VAL A 114 -15.60 -2.31 -28.02
N LEU A 115 -14.99 -1.18 -27.69
CA LEU A 115 -13.59 -1.08 -27.31
C LEU A 115 -13.38 -1.19 -25.79
N GLU A 116 -14.44 -1.44 -25.02
CA GLU A 116 -14.43 -1.59 -23.57
C GLU A 116 -13.68 -0.44 -22.84
N PHE A 117 -13.94 0.82 -23.21
CA PHE A 117 -13.23 1.97 -22.65
C PHE A 117 -13.35 2.02 -21.12
N ASN A 118 -12.21 2.18 -20.46
CA ASN A 118 -12.15 2.40 -19.03
C ASN A 118 -12.57 3.84 -18.65
N ALA A 119 -12.78 4.09 -17.36
CA ALA A 119 -13.29 5.38 -16.87
C ALA A 119 -12.35 6.56 -17.20
N GLU A 120 -11.04 6.35 -17.26
CA GLU A 120 -10.07 7.39 -17.60
C GLU A 120 -10.10 7.73 -19.10
N GLU A 121 -10.21 6.73 -19.97
CA GLU A 121 -10.32 6.89 -21.42
C GLU A 121 -11.58 7.65 -21.80
N ARG A 122 -12.74 7.29 -21.19
CA ARG A 122 -13.99 8.02 -21.37
C ARG A 122 -13.85 9.49 -20.95
N ARG A 123 -13.20 9.74 -19.80
CA ARG A 123 -12.95 11.11 -19.31
C ARG A 123 -12.03 11.90 -20.23
N ARG A 124 -10.97 11.28 -20.78
CA ARG A 124 -10.08 11.92 -21.76
C ARG A 124 -10.84 12.30 -23.02
N LEU A 125 -11.69 11.40 -23.55
CA LEU A 125 -12.48 11.68 -24.75
C LEU A 125 -13.48 12.82 -24.52
N GLU A 126 -14.15 12.84 -23.37
CA GLU A 126 -15.06 13.92 -23.00
C GLU A 126 -14.31 15.27 -22.89
N ASN A 127 -13.13 15.28 -22.28
CA ASN A 127 -12.30 16.48 -22.18
C ASN A 127 -11.87 17.01 -23.56
N VAL A 128 -11.55 16.13 -24.50
CA VAL A 128 -11.23 16.52 -25.88
C VAL A 128 -12.47 17.08 -26.57
N ARG A 129 -13.64 16.44 -26.39
CA ARG A 129 -14.91 16.90 -26.95
C ARG A 129 -15.27 18.31 -26.48
N VAL A 130 -15.16 18.59 -25.18
CA VAL A 130 -15.40 19.92 -24.60
C VAL A 130 -14.44 20.96 -25.20
N LYS A 131 -13.17 20.61 -25.39
CA LYS A 131 -12.18 21.51 -26.02
C LYS A 131 -12.49 21.80 -27.49
N MET A 132 -12.96 20.81 -28.25
CA MET A 132 -13.34 20.96 -29.67
C MET A 132 -14.67 21.71 -29.85
N SER A 133 -15.57 21.62 -28.87
CA SER A 133 -16.83 22.38 -28.83
C SER A 133 -16.63 23.83 -28.34
N SER A 134 -15.52 24.12 -27.66
CA SER A 134 -15.20 25.46 -27.17
C SER A 134 -15.14 26.49 -28.32
N PRO A 135 -15.83 27.65 -28.22
CA PRO A 135 -15.84 28.71 -29.23
C PRO A 135 -14.44 29.19 -29.63
N TRP A 136 -13.48 29.13 -28.70
CA TRP A 136 -12.09 29.54 -28.90
C TRP A 136 -11.30 28.64 -29.85
N SER A 137 -11.73 27.40 -30.06
CA SER A 137 -11.11 26.45 -31.00
C SER A 137 -11.51 26.66 -32.47
N LYS A 138 -12.52 27.51 -32.72
CA LYS A 138 -12.95 27.91 -34.08
C LYS A 138 -12.12 29.08 -34.60
N LEU A 139 -11.65 29.97 -33.72
CA LEU A 139 -10.80 31.12 -34.08
C LEU A 139 -9.41 30.71 -34.59
N SER A 140 -8.86 29.57 -34.14
CA SER A 140 -7.57 29.06 -34.62
C SER A 140 -7.65 28.35 -35.98
N ARG A 141 -8.85 27.98 -36.46
CA ARG A 141 -9.06 27.35 -37.77
C ARG A 141 -9.41 28.34 -38.90
N GLY A 142 -9.57 29.63 -38.58
CA GLY A 142 -9.99 30.69 -39.51
C GLY A 142 -8.86 31.51 -40.15
N LYS A 143 -7.66 30.95 -40.38
CA LYS A 143 -6.61 31.59 -41.17
C LYS A 143 -6.15 30.67 -42.30
N LEU A 144 -6.97 30.54 -43.34
CA LEU A 144 -6.56 30.11 -44.68
C LEU A 144 -7.57 30.71 -45.68
N PHE A 145 -7.41 32.00 -45.97
CA PHE A 145 -7.70 32.64 -47.25
C PHE A 145 -6.71 33.79 -47.41
#